data_AF-A0A0S8ATX0-F1
#
_entry.id   AF-A0A0S8ATX0-F1
#
_cell.length_a   1.000
_cell.length_b   1.000
_cell.length_c   1.000
_cell.angle_alpha   90.00
_cell.angle_beta   90.00
_cell.angle_gamma   90.00
#
_symmetry.space_group_name_H-M   'P 1'
#
loop_
_entity.id
_entity.type
_entity.pdbx_description
1 polymer ?
#
loop_
_entity_poly.entity_id
_entity_poly.type
_entity_poly.pdbx_seq_one_letter_code
_entity_poly.pdbx_strand_id
1 'polypeptide(L)'
;YENSITYTTSLPEIAGKRVTLSYAPATPDDAQVMSNADSILEFPAYLVKVIPELKIEGQTVASGESIGMGQHQSFQIAFSNPHNMLDRIDNIVQAGEYYAVGLNINNVSFQYVSDRVNNWQPDLSDARDDRLGELLHIAAMFHFARLDHFMDELSRSDNIVNLRHPSESMAGMSFHTDYLFETPTTVSSVALTMDVDRDVTYPASRTNNSDAESWFMIQKGLRSSSLEHFTFEELMGFDAVSTVRMFALANQQSVPIYIVNSDNSERVPELQIASAEKQNILNAIYTGKTVLVPEKEIQYLDYSGIGYAVIDPGSGAGAYMISGGLNGGSTAIKDGETVRERLKELVDLGQELLGKKGKYIGSGYKISIEYILSKYPHIADSAATEFPEFDIWSRYVLNFKDIKECDSCDVRIKAIMGQQILYYSIIMTMDITDPVY
;
A
#
# COMPACT_ATOMS: atom_id res chain seq x y z
N TYR A 1 10.64 -9.17 -27.43
CA TYR A 1 9.35 -8.90 -26.78
C TYR A 1 8.35 -8.56 -27.87
N GLU A 2 7.51 -9.51 -28.26
CA GLU A 2 6.29 -9.19 -28.99
C GLU A 2 5.25 -8.74 -27.95
N ASN A 3 4.52 -7.66 -28.25
CA ASN A 3 3.46 -7.20 -27.36
C ASN A 3 2.31 -8.21 -27.44
N SER A 4 2.19 -9.09 -26.43
CA SER A 4 1.11 -10.08 -26.40
C SER A 4 -0.27 -9.44 -26.33
N ILE A 5 -0.39 -8.27 -25.70
CA ILE A 5 -1.63 -7.50 -25.53
C ILE A 5 -1.33 -5.99 -25.62
N THR A 6 -2.26 -5.19 -26.17
CA THR A 6 -2.18 -3.72 -26.14
C THR A 6 -3.60 -3.16 -26.18
N TYR A 7 -3.89 -2.22 -25.28
CA TYR A 7 -5.17 -1.52 -25.21
C TYR A 7 -4.92 -0.03 -24.99
N THR A 8 -5.79 0.82 -25.55
CA THR A 8 -5.68 2.28 -25.41
C THR A 8 -7.07 2.88 -25.42
N THR A 9 -7.38 3.70 -24.42
CA THR A 9 -8.67 4.36 -24.19
C THR A 9 -8.39 5.73 -23.58
N SER A 10 -9.37 6.63 -23.58
CA SER A 10 -9.23 7.90 -22.89
C SER A 10 -9.48 7.74 -21.39
N LEU A 11 -8.68 8.42 -20.57
CA LEU A 11 -8.79 8.37 -19.12
C LEU A 11 -10.22 8.68 -18.58
N PRO A 12 -11.01 9.61 -19.17
CA PRO A 12 -12.40 9.83 -18.77
C PRO A 12 -13.34 8.64 -19.02
N GLU A 13 -13.07 7.78 -20.02
CA GLU A 13 -13.90 6.60 -20.31
C GLU A 13 -13.77 5.51 -19.24
N ILE A 14 -12.67 5.51 -18.48
CA ILE A 14 -12.36 4.53 -17.42
C ILE A 14 -12.36 5.17 -16.02
N ALA A 15 -12.78 6.42 -15.91
CA ALA A 15 -12.85 7.15 -14.65
C ALA A 15 -13.72 6.44 -13.59
N GLY A 16 -13.10 6.07 -12.47
CA GLY A 16 -13.79 5.38 -11.37
C GLY A 16 -14.32 4.00 -11.72
N LYS A 17 -13.88 3.40 -12.84
CA LYS A 17 -14.23 2.03 -13.22
C LYS A 17 -13.22 1.03 -12.68
N ARG A 18 -13.68 -0.20 -12.41
CA ARG A 18 -12.79 -1.34 -12.18
C ARG A 18 -12.03 -1.68 -13.48
N VAL A 19 -10.71 -1.61 -13.44
CA VAL A 19 -9.82 -2.09 -14.50
C VAL A 19 -8.98 -3.22 -13.93
N THR A 20 -8.98 -4.40 -14.55
CA THR A 20 -8.28 -5.58 -14.02
C THR A 20 -7.44 -6.29 -15.07
N LEU A 21 -6.25 -6.73 -14.67
CA LEU A 21 -5.46 -7.74 -15.39
C LEU A 21 -5.73 -9.09 -14.74
N SER A 22 -6.22 -10.02 -15.55
CA SER A 22 -6.64 -11.36 -15.13
C SER A 22 -6.16 -12.40 -16.12
N TYR A 23 -6.30 -13.68 -15.78
CA TYR A 23 -5.89 -14.77 -16.65
C TYR A 23 -6.99 -15.83 -16.76
N ALA A 24 -7.34 -16.20 -17.99
CA ALA A 24 -8.26 -17.30 -18.30
C ALA A 24 -7.48 -18.57 -18.71
N PRO A 25 -8.02 -19.78 -18.53
CA PRO A 25 -7.39 -20.99 -19.05
C PRO A 25 -7.28 -20.94 -20.57
N ALA A 26 -6.16 -21.41 -21.15
CA ALA A 26 -5.95 -21.32 -22.60
C ALA A 26 -6.78 -22.34 -23.40
N THR A 27 -7.14 -23.48 -22.79
CA THR A 27 -7.95 -24.54 -23.39
C THR A 27 -8.94 -25.16 -22.39
N PRO A 28 -9.92 -25.97 -22.83
CA PRO A 28 -10.78 -26.74 -21.92
C PRO A 28 -10.01 -27.73 -21.03
N ASP A 29 -8.88 -28.27 -21.51
CA ASP A 29 -8.03 -29.17 -20.73
C ASP A 29 -7.30 -28.40 -19.62
N ASP A 30 -6.77 -27.19 -19.92
CA ASP A 30 -6.21 -26.28 -18.92
C ASP A 30 -7.27 -25.95 -17.83
N ALA A 31 -8.49 -25.63 -18.25
CA ALA A 31 -9.61 -25.33 -17.34
C ALA A 31 -9.97 -26.54 -16.46
N GLN A 32 -9.89 -27.77 -17.00
CA GLN A 32 -10.14 -28.99 -16.25
C GLN A 32 -9.02 -29.27 -15.23
N VAL A 33 -7.76 -29.01 -15.57
CA VAL A 33 -6.64 -29.14 -14.62
C VAL A 33 -6.75 -28.11 -13.50
N MET A 34 -7.08 -26.86 -13.82
CA MET A 34 -7.30 -25.80 -12.82
C MET A 34 -8.52 -26.09 -11.91
N SER A 35 -9.63 -26.59 -12.45
CA SER A 35 -10.84 -26.89 -11.66
C SER A 35 -10.73 -28.17 -10.81
N ASN A 36 -9.84 -29.10 -11.18
CA ASN A 36 -9.52 -30.30 -10.40
C ASN A 36 -8.51 -30.05 -9.26
N ALA A 37 -7.96 -28.83 -9.14
CA ALA A 37 -6.99 -28.51 -8.11
C ALA A 37 -7.67 -28.15 -6.78
N ASP A 38 -7.36 -28.90 -5.72
CA ASP A 38 -7.84 -28.62 -4.35
C ASP A 38 -7.30 -27.27 -3.80
N SER A 39 -6.26 -26.71 -4.42
CA SER A 39 -5.69 -25.39 -4.11
C SER A 39 -4.86 -24.87 -5.28
N ILE A 40 -4.62 -23.57 -5.30
CA ILE A 40 -3.56 -22.97 -6.12
C ILE A 40 -2.16 -23.20 -5.51
N LEU A 41 -2.06 -23.54 -4.22
CA LEU A 41 -0.81 -23.97 -3.60
C LEU A 41 -0.46 -25.40 -3.99
N GLU A 42 0.83 -25.68 -4.09
CA GLU A 42 1.37 -26.94 -4.59
C GLU A 42 0.91 -27.25 -6.04
N PHE A 43 0.27 -26.28 -6.71
CA PHE A 43 -0.25 -26.44 -8.05
C PHE A 43 0.90 -26.59 -9.06
N PRO A 44 0.88 -27.63 -9.91
CA PRO A 44 1.91 -27.87 -10.91
C PRO A 44 1.77 -26.89 -12.08
N ALA A 45 2.31 -25.68 -11.92
CA ALA A 45 2.16 -24.56 -12.87
C ALA A 45 2.54 -24.94 -14.32
N TYR A 46 3.57 -25.78 -14.49
CA TYR A 46 4.02 -26.31 -15.78
C TYR A 46 2.97 -27.14 -16.56
N LEU A 47 1.88 -27.60 -15.92
CA LEU A 47 0.82 -28.33 -16.59
C LEU A 47 -0.21 -27.44 -17.29
N VAL A 48 -0.25 -26.14 -16.99
CA VAL A 48 -1.31 -25.24 -17.45
C VAL A 48 -0.77 -24.04 -18.20
N LYS A 49 -1.48 -23.70 -19.26
CA LYS A 49 -1.36 -22.42 -19.96
C LYS A 49 -2.57 -21.55 -19.70
N VAL A 50 -2.29 -20.25 -19.64
CA VAL A 50 -3.30 -19.20 -19.45
C VAL A 50 -3.20 -18.13 -20.52
N ILE A 51 -4.25 -17.35 -20.68
CA ILE A 51 -4.36 -16.21 -21.58
C ILE A 51 -4.55 -14.95 -20.72
N PRO A 52 -3.70 -13.92 -20.83
CA PRO A 52 -3.91 -12.65 -20.15
C PRO A 52 -5.12 -11.93 -20.76
N GLU A 53 -5.97 -11.40 -19.90
CA GLU A 53 -7.17 -10.63 -20.23
C GLU A 53 -7.20 -9.32 -19.45
N LEU A 54 -7.26 -8.21 -20.17
CA LEU A 54 -7.57 -6.89 -19.61
C LEU A 54 -9.09 -6.71 -19.61
N LYS A 55 -9.66 -6.39 -18.44
CA LYS A 55 -11.10 -6.20 -18.23
C LYS A 55 -11.42 -4.81 -17.73
N ILE A 56 -12.60 -4.32 -18.12
CA ILE A 56 -13.20 -3.09 -17.59
C ILE A 56 -14.62 -3.46 -17.14
N GLU A 57 -14.93 -3.30 -15.85
CA GLU A 57 -16.22 -3.68 -15.26
C GLU A 57 -16.65 -5.12 -15.64
N GLY A 58 -15.74 -6.09 -15.50
CA GLY A 58 -15.97 -7.50 -15.86
C GLY A 58 -15.87 -7.83 -17.35
N GLN A 59 -15.96 -6.85 -18.24
CA GLN A 59 -15.94 -7.08 -19.68
C GLN A 59 -14.49 -7.14 -20.20
N THR A 60 -14.10 -8.25 -20.83
CA THR A 60 -12.80 -8.38 -21.49
C THR A 60 -12.73 -7.41 -22.67
N VAL A 61 -11.82 -6.43 -22.59
CA VAL A 61 -11.60 -5.40 -23.63
C VAL A 61 -10.36 -5.68 -24.48
N ALA A 62 -9.44 -6.50 -23.99
CA ALA A 62 -8.33 -7.06 -24.74
C ALA A 62 -7.89 -8.41 -24.15
N SER A 63 -7.39 -9.29 -24.99
CA SER A 63 -6.78 -10.57 -24.61
C SER A 63 -5.46 -10.72 -25.34
N GLY A 64 -4.50 -11.43 -24.74
CA GLY A 64 -3.22 -11.71 -25.37
C GLY A 64 -3.00 -13.15 -25.80
N GLU A 65 -1.77 -13.48 -26.14
CA GLU A 65 -1.37 -14.86 -26.48
C GLU A 65 -1.24 -15.76 -25.24
N SER A 66 -1.35 -17.07 -25.47
CA SER A 66 -1.22 -18.09 -24.44
C SER A 66 0.22 -18.20 -23.90
N ILE A 67 0.35 -18.16 -22.57
CA ILE A 67 1.61 -18.26 -21.83
C ILE A 67 1.53 -19.38 -20.78
N GLY A 68 2.66 -19.98 -20.37
CA GLY A 68 2.69 -20.95 -19.28
C GLY A 68 2.42 -20.27 -17.93
N MET A 69 1.63 -20.91 -17.06
CA MET A 69 1.36 -20.38 -15.72
C MET A 69 2.67 -20.22 -14.92
N GLY A 70 2.74 -19.16 -14.11
CA GLY A 70 3.93 -18.79 -13.34
C GLY A 70 5.01 -18.04 -14.12
N GLN A 71 4.98 -18.00 -15.45
CA GLN A 71 5.99 -17.28 -16.23
C GLN A 71 5.84 -15.75 -16.06
N HIS A 72 6.97 -15.06 -15.90
CA HIS A 72 7.01 -13.59 -15.81
C HIS A 72 6.62 -12.89 -17.13
N GLN A 73 5.88 -11.80 -17.02
CA GLN A 73 5.54 -10.87 -18.08
C GLN A 73 5.83 -9.43 -17.63
N SER A 74 6.15 -8.56 -18.58
CA SER A 74 6.17 -7.11 -18.33
C SER A 74 4.78 -6.54 -18.63
N PHE A 75 4.20 -5.84 -17.65
CA PHE A 75 2.95 -5.11 -17.78
C PHE A 75 3.26 -3.62 -17.78
N GLN A 76 3.03 -2.97 -18.94
CA GLN A 76 3.34 -1.55 -19.13
C GLN A 76 2.07 -0.71 -19.05
N ILE A 77 2.02 0.25 -18.12
CA ILE A 77 0.97 1.27 -18.05
C ILE A 77 1.56 2.59 -18.53
N ALA A 78 0.88 3.27 -19.47
CA ALA A 78 1.40 4.48 -20.09
C ALA A 78 0.36 5.61 -20.08
N PHE A 79 0.75 6.77 -19.52
CA PHE A 79 -0.06 7.98 -19.45
C PHE A 79 0.42 8.99 -20.50
N SER A 80 -0.46 9.37 -21.43
CA SER A 80 -0.20 10.47 -22.36
C SER A 80 -0.36 11.82 -21.64
N ASN A 81 0.71 12.60 -21.54
CA ASN A 81 0.64 13.95 -20.99
C ASN A 81 0.38 15.01 -22.09
N PRO A 82 0.01 16.26 -21.73
CA PRO A 82 -0.30 17.31 -22.71
C PRO A 82 0.84 17.69 -23.68
N HIS A 83 2.07 17.24 -23.43
CA HIS A 83 3.22 17.43 -24.33
C HIS A 83 3.41 16.25 -25.30
N ASN A 84 2.46 15.32 -25.38
CA ASN A 84 2.53 14.06 -26.12
C ASN A 84 3.72 13.16 -25.72
N MET A 85 4.26 13.34 -24.51
CA MET A 85 5.20 12.38 -23.93
C MET A 85 4.40 11.28 -23.22
N LEU A 86 4.85 10.04 -23.37
CA LEU A 86 4.34 8.90 -22.62
C LEU A 86 5.14 8.78 -21.33
N ASP A 87 4.47 9.03 -20.22
CA ASP A 87 4.94 8.68 -18.89
C ASP A 87 4.63 7.19 -18.67
N ARG A 88 5.65 6.36 -18.38
CA ARG A 88 5.57 4.90 -18.44
C ARG A 88 5.93 4.27 -17.10
N ILE A 89 5.11 3.31 -16.71
CA ILE A 89 5.30 2.41 -15.59
C ILE A 89 5.59 1.02 -16.17
N ASP A 90 6.57 0.32 -15.61
CA ASP A 90 6.99 -1.01 -16.03
C ASP A 90 6.90 -1.99 -14.85
N ASN A 91 5.82 -2.78 -14.80
CA ASN A 91 5.60 -3.79 -13.77
C ASN A 91 6.03 -5.18 -14.23
N ILE A 92 6.48 -6.02 -13.30
CA ILE A 92 6.74 -7.45 -13.52
C ILE A 92 5.61 -8.24 -12.83
N VAL A 93 4.81 -8.93 -13.64
CA VAL A 93 3.70 -9.79 -13.18
C VAL A 93 3.97 -11.24 -13.58
N GLN A 94 3.35 -12.21 -12.93
CA GLN A 94 3.37 -13.62 -13.33
C GLN A 94 2.03 -14.06 -13.92
N ALA A 95 2.11 -14.93 -14.91
CA ALA A 95 0.96 -15.51 -15.58
C ALA A 95 0.10 -16.34 -14.61
N GLY A 96 -1.12 -15.89 -14.32
CA GLY A 96 -2.09 -16.57 -13.42
C GLY A 96 -2.46 -15.77 -12.16
N GLU A 97 -1.72 -14.72 -11.84
CA GLU A 97 -2.01 -13.79 -10.74
C GLU A 97 -3.29 -12.96 -11.01
N TYR A 98 -3.65 -12.03 -10.14
CA TYR A 98 -4.81 -11.16 -10.38
C TYR A 98 -4.51 -9.74 -9.93
N TYR A 99 -4.79 -8.73 -10.75
CA TYR A 99 -4.53 -7.35 -10.41
C TYR A 99 -5.70 -6.45 -10.75
N ALA A 100 -5.97 -5.46 -9.88
CA ALA A 100 -6.77 -4.28 -10.18
C ALA A 100 -5.87 -3.06 -10.28
N VAL A 101 -6.07 -2.29 -11.36
CA VAL A 101 -5.39 -1.01 -11.64
C VAL A 101 -6.30 0.10 -11.12
N GLY A 102 -6.01 0.62 -9.93
CA GLY A 102 -6.74 1.71 -9.31
C GLY A 102 -6.35 3.04 -9.94
N LEU A 103 -7.31 3.80 -10.48
CA LEU A 103 -7.04 5.06 -11.19
C LEU A 103 -7.58 6.27 -10.43
N ASN A 104 -6.67 7.00 -9.79
CA ASN A 104 -6.96 8.30 -9.19
C ASN A 104 -6.70 9.44 -10.18
N ILE A 105 -7.76 9.89 -10.86
CA ILE A 105 -7.65 10.90 -11.91
C ILE A 105 -7.39 12.31 -11.34
N ASN A 106 -7.85 12.61 -10.13
CA ASN A 106 -7.75 13.93 -9.51
C ASN A 106 -8.01 13.92 -7.99
N ASN A 107 -8.99 13.15 -7.52
CA ASN A 107 -9.28 12.90 -6.11
C ASN A 107 -10.18 11.65 -5.98
N VAL A 108 -9.95 10.79 -4.99
CA VAL A 108 -10.89 9.72 -4.60
C VAL A 108 -11.51 10.06 -3.23
N SER A 109 -12.83 10.00 -3.12
CA SER A 109 -13.53 10.27 -1.86
C SER A 109 -13.95 8.99 -1.14
N PHE A 110 -14.06 9.05 0.19
CA PHE A 110 -14.70 7.96 0.97
C PHE A 110 -16.15 7.70 0.54
N GLN A 111 -16.85 8.70 0.02
CA GLN A 111 -18.19 8.53 -0.53
C GLN A 111 -18.16 7.63 -1.77
N TYR A 112 -17.21 7.83 -2.69
CA TYR A 112 -17.04 6.93 -3.85
C TYR A 112 -16.78 5.49 -3.41
N VAL A 113 -15.89 5.26 -2.45
CA VAL A 113 -15.58 3.91 -1.95
C VAL A 113 -16.80 3.29 -1.26
N SER A 114 -17.50 4.07 -0.42
CA SER A 114 -18.75 3.68 0.24
C SER A 114 -19.84 3.30 -0.78
N ASP A 115 -20.06 4.13 -1.81
CA ASP A 115 -21.05 3.87 -2.87
C ASP A 115 -20.67 2.64 -3.69
N ARG A 116 -19.37 2.42 -3.97
CA ARG A 116 -18.89 1.23 -4.65
C ARG A 116 -19.19 -0.04 -3.84
N VAL A 117 -18.84 -0.05 -2.55
CA VAL A 117 -19.14 -1.16 -1.61
C VAL A 117 -20.64 -1.38 -1.45
N ASN A 118 -21.44 -0.34 -1.25
CA ASN A 118 -22.88 -0.45 -0.99
C ASN A 118 -23.68 -0.93 -2.21
N ASN A 119 -23.22 -0.61 -3.42
CA ASN A 119 -23.83 -1.07 -4.68
C ASN A 119 -23.25 -2.40 -5.18
N TRP A 120 -22.19 -2.92 -4.56
CA TRP A 120 -21.57 -4.18 -4.93
C TRP A 120 -22.55 -5.34 -4.69
N GLN A 121 -23.11 -5.85 -5.79
CA GLN A 121 -23.93 -7.06 -5.84
C GLN A 121 -23.20 -8.11 -6.67
N PRO A 122 -22.13 -8.70 -6.12
CA PRO A 122 -21.28 -9.65 -6.83
C PRO A 122 -22.05 -10.89 -7.27
N ASP A 123 -21.76 -11.36 -8.48
CA ASP A 123 -22.23 -12.67 -8.91
C ASP A 123 -21.55 -13.76 -8.07
N LEU A 124 -22.37 -14.66 -7.53
CA LEU A 124 -21.93 -15.81 -6.74
C LEU A 124 -21.63 -17.04 -7.61
N SER A 125 -21.85 -16.93 -8.93
CA SER A 125 -21.35 -17.87 -9.93
C SER A 125 -19.81 -17.83 -10.03
N ASP A 126 -19.24 -18.60 -10.96
CA ASP A 126 -17.79 -18.75 -11.14
C ASP A 126 -17.07 -17.47 -11.63
N ALA A 127 -17.77 -16.34 -11.77
CA ALA A 127 -17.19 -15.03 -12.05
C ALA A 127 -16.18 -14.60 -10.95
N ARG A 128 -14.87 -14.71 -11.27
CA ARG A 128 -13.78 -14.30 -10.37
C ARG A 128 -13.58 -12.77 -10.32
N ASP A 129 -13.86 -12.05 -11.42
CA ASP A 129 -13.62 -10.60 -11.52
C ASP A 129 -14.57 -9.76 -10.65
N ASP A 130 -15.86 -10.09 -10.67
CA ASP A 130 -16.88 -9.41 -9.84
C ASP A 130 -16.67 -9.62 -8.34
N ARG A 131 -15.76 -10.53 -7.95
CA ARG A 131 -15.43 -10.86 -6.55
C ARG A 131 -14.04 -10.36 -6.17
N LEU A 132 -13.01 -10.99 -6.73
CA LEU A 132 -11.61 -10.67 -6.41
C LEU A 132 -11.18 -9.34 -7.05
N GLY A 133 -11.54 -9.12 -8.33
CA GLY A 133 -11.22 -7.88 -9.02
C GLY A 133 -11.85 -6.67 -8.33
N GLU A 134 -13.11 -6.79 -7.90
CA GLU A 134 -13.79 -5.72 -7.17
C GLU A 134 -13.20 -5.46 -5.77
N LEU A 135 -12.84 -6.51 -5.02
CA LEU A 135 -12.16 -6.37 -3.73
C LEU A 135 -10.82 -5.63 -3.87
N LEU A 136 -10.01 -6.00 -4.86
CA LEU A 136 -8.72 -5.36 -5.15
C LEU A 136 -8.92 -3.91 -5.61
N HIS A 137 -9.92 -3.64 -6.46
CA HIS A 137 -10.29 -2.28 -6.87
C HIS A 137 -10.70 -1.40 -5.67
N ILE A 138 -11.54 -1.93 -4.78
CA ILE A 138 -11.95 -1.24 -3.55
C ILE A 138 -10.73 -0.94 -2.67
N ALA A 139 -9.79 -1.89 -2.54
CA ALA A 139 -8.54 -1.67 -1.79
C ALA A 139 -7.69 -0.53 -2.40
N ALA A 140 -7.46 -0.55 -3.72
CA ALA A 140 -6.69 0.48 -4.42
C ALA A 140 -7.33 1.88 -4.28
N MET A 141 -8.65 1.95 -4.42
CA MET A 141 -9.39 3.22 -4.30
C MET A 141 -9.53 3.69 -2.84
N PHE A 142 -9.53 2.77 -1.86
CA PHE A 142 -9.49 3.09 -0.44
C PHE A 142 -8.14 3.68 0.00
N HIS A 143 -7.03 3.13 -0.50
CA HIS A 143 -5.71 3.72 -0.35
C HIS A 143 -5.70 5.17 -0.83
N PHE A 144 -6.13 5.42 -2.07
CA PHE A 144 -6.21 6.79 -2.60
C PHE A 144 -7.13 7.70 -1.79
N ALA A 145 -8.30 7.21 -1.33
CA ALA A 145 -9.19 8.01 -0.51
C ALA A 145 -8.57 8.43 0.85
N ARG A 146 -7.81 7.52 1.47
CA ARG A 146 -7.03 7.81 2.69
C ARG A 146 -5.89 8.79 2.42
N LEU A 147 -5.22 8.67 1.28
CA LEU A 147 -4.09 9.53 0.91
C LEU A 147 -4.53 10.94 0.53
N ASP A 148 -5.55 11.08 -0.31
CA ASP A 148 -6.07 12.38 -0.75
C ASP A 148 -6.69 13.15 0.43
N HIS A 149 -7.40 12.47 1.34
CA HIS A 149 -7.88 13.08 2.58
C HIS A 149 -6.73 13.67 3.42
N PHE A 150 -5.66 12.89 3.62
CA PHE A 150 -4.47 13.35 4.34
C PHE A 150 -3.78 14.53 3.63
N MET A 151 -3.65 14.46 2.30
CA MET A 151 -3.06 15.54 1.50
C MET A 151 -3.90 16.83 1.54
N ASP A 152 -5.23 16.71 1.61
CA ASP A 152 -6.15 17.84 1.80
C ASP A 152 -5.99 18.52 3.17
N GLU A 153 -5.76 17.74 4.23
CA GLU A 153 -5.48 18.25 5.58
C GLU A 153 -4.11 18.92 5.65
N LEU A 154 -3.07 18.24 5.19
CA LEU A 154 -1.69 18.74 5.15
C LEU A 154 -1.56 19.99 4.28
N SER A 155 -2.31 20.07 3.17
CA SER A 155 -2.33 21.29 2.33
C SER A 155 -2.86 22.51 3.10
N ARG A 156 -3.79 22.30 4.05
CA ARG A 156 -4.39 23.38 4.84
C ARG A 156 -3.49 23.82 6.00
N SER A 157 -2.78 22.90 6.67
CA SER A 157 -1.81 23.26 7.71
C SER A 157 -0.63 24.04 7.12
N ASP A 158 -0.10 23.56 6.00
CA ASP A 158 1.20 24.01 5.49
C ASP A 158 1.08 25.19 4.51
N ASN A 159 -0.14 25.69 4.30
CA ASN A 159 -0.48 26.73 3.31
C ASN A 159 -0.04 26.35 1.88
N ILE A 160 -0.17 25.07 1.53
CA ILE A 160 0.11 24.52 0.20
C ILE A 160 -1.15 24.55 -0.67
N VAL A 161 -0.97 24.81 -1.96
CA VAL A 161 -1.91 24.44 -3.02
C VAL A 161 -1.36 23.19 -3.68
N ASN A 162 -2.03 22.06 -3.51
CA ASN A 162 -1.62 20.82 -4.14
C ASN A 162 -2.43 20.52 -5.42
N LEU A 163 -1.75 20.23 -6.52
CA LEU A 163 -2.35 19.84 -7.80
C LEU A 163 -2.00 18.39 -8.14
N ARG A 164 -2.99 17.50 -8.05
CA ARG A 164 -2.85 16.09 -8.44
C ARG A 164 -2.88 15.93 -9.97
N HIS A 165 -1.97 15.14 -10.51
CA HIS A 165 -2.11 14.55 -11.84
C HIS A 165 -2.78 13.18 -11.74
N PRO A 166 -3.35 12.64 -12.84
CA PRO A 166 -3.72 11.24 -12.91
C PRO A 166 -2.64 10.35 -12.30
N SER A 167 -3.05 9.46 -11.42
CA SER A 167 -2.20 8.63 -10.58
C SER A 167 -2.77 7.22 -10.52
N GLU A 168 -1.93 6.24 -10.24
CA GLU A 168 -2.27 4.82 -10.37
C GLU A 168 -1.59 3.96 -9.30
N SER A 169 -2.27 2.88 -8.93
CA SER A 169 -1.80 1.84 -8.01
C SER A 169 -2.29 0.46 -8.45
N MET A 170 -1.44 -0.55 -8.27
CA MET A 170 -1.76 -1.95 -8.55
C MET A 170 -2.05 -2.69 -7.23
N ALA A 171 -3.32 -3.04 -7.02
CA ALA A 171 -3.71 -3.98 -5.98
C ALA A 171 -3.76 -5.40 -6.55
N GLY A 172 -2.95 -6.30 -6.01
CA GLY A 172 -2.73 -7.65 -6.52
C GLY A 172 -3.13 -8.78 -5.57
N MET A 173 -3.42 -9.94 -6.15
CA MET A 173 -3.27 -11.26 -5.55
C MET A 173 -2.13 -11.96 -6.30
N SER A 174 -0.91 -11.85 -5.76
CA SER A 174 0.32 -12.40 -6.31
C SER A 174 0.65 -13.76 -5.71
N PHE A 175 1.58 -14.49 -6.32
CA PHE A 175 2.07 -15.76 -5.78
C PHE A 175 3.57 -15.94 -5.98
N HIS A 176 4.22 -16.69 -5.10
CA HIS A 176 5.59 -17.15 -5.36
C HIS A 176 5.55 -18.46 -6.14
N THR A 177 6.36 -18.56 -7.19
CA THR A 177 6.51 -19.80 -7.97
C THR A 177 7.93 -20.32 -7.81
N ASP A 178 8.07 -21.58 -7.41
CA ASP A 178 9.34 -22.30 -7.42
C ASP A 178 9.76 -22.61 -8.86
N TYR A 179 11.07 -22.59 -9.14
CA TYR A 179 11.61 -22.82 -10.47
C TYR A 179 12.63 -23.96 -10.50
N LEU A 180 12.56 -24.81 -11.52
CA LEU A 180 13.56 -25.81 -11.84
C LEU A 180 14.03 -25.62 -13.30
N PHE A 181 15.31 -25.29 -13.49
CA PHE A 181 15.89 -24.95 -14.81
C PHE A 181 15.04 -23.90 -15.56
N GLU A 182 14.75 -22.77 -14.91
CA GLU A 182 13.92 -21.66 -15.44
C GLU A 182 12.47 -22.04 -15.81
N THR A 183 12.05 -23.28 -15.56
CA THR A 183 10.66 -23.72 -15.71
C THR A 183 9.91 -23.52 -14.39
N PRO A 184 8.78 -22.77 -14.36
CA PRO A 184 7.96 -22.65 -13.16
C PRO A 184 7.36 -24.02 -12.81
N THR A 185 7.65 -24.54 -11.62
CA THR A 185 7.19 -25.87 -11.20
C THR A 185 5.95 -25.80 -10.32
N THR A 186 5.99 -24.99 -9.28
CA THR A 186 5.06 -25.10 -8.14
C THR A 186 4.74 -23.74 -7.58
N VAL A 187 3.47 -23.40 -7.39
CA VAL A 187 3.10 -22.22 -6.61
C VAL A 187 3.25 -22.52 -5.12
N SER A 188 4.20 -21.84 -4.47
CA SER A 188 4.64 -22.13 -3.09
C SER A 188 4.09 -21.15 -2.05
N SER A 189 3.71 -19.92 -2.44
CA SER A 189 2.96 -19.00 -1.56
C SER A 189 1.97 -18.12 -2.34
N VAL A 190 1.00 -17.50 -1.65
CA VAL A 190 0.08 -16.49 -2.20
C VAL A 190 0.00 -15.32 -1.22
N ALA A 191 0.01 -14.09 -1.73
CA ALA A 191 -0.12 -12.86 -0.95
C ALA A 191 -1.10 -11.89 -1.62
N LEU A 192 -1.59 -10.91 -0.86
CA LEU A 192 -2.12 -9.68 -1.43
C LEU A 192 -1.03 -8.62 -1.44
N THR A 193 -0.96 -7.84 -2.51
CA THR A 193 0.04 -6.79 -2.72
C THR A 193 -0.62 -5.46 -3.07
N MET A 194 0.00 -4.36 -2.65
CA MET A 194 -0.37 -3.01 -3.04
C MET A 194 0.91 -2.28 -3.45
N ASP A 195 1.00 -1.91 -4.72
CA ASP A 195 2.04 -1.04 -5.23
C ASP A 195 1.42 0.29 -5.69
N VAL A 196 2.10 1.41 -5.47
CA VAL A 196 1.68 2.75 -5.89
C VAL A 196 2.72 3.30 -6.84
N ASP A 197 2.81 2.67 -8.00
CA ASP A 197 3.79 2.96 -9.05
C ASP A 197 3.86 4.43 -9.45
N ARG A 198 2.72 5.14 -9.41
CA ARG A 198 2.65 6.49 -9.96
C ARG A 198 1.67 7.40 -9.23
N ASP A 199 2.17 8.10 -8.21
CA ASP A 199 1.44 9.08 -7.42
C ASP A 199 1.97 10.52 -7.63
N VAL A 200 1.60 11.13 -8.77
CA VAL A 200 2.16 12.41 -9.23
C VAL A 200 1.33 13.59 -8.74
N THR A 201 1.97 14.51 -8.02
CA THR A 201 1.36 15.73 -7.50
C THR A 201 2.34 16.89 -7.50
N TYR A 202 1.83 18.12 -7.53
CA TYR A 202 2.60 19.36 -7.50
C TYR A 202 2.14 20.24 -6.33
N PRO A 203 2.85 20.27 -5.20
CA PRO A 203 2.62 21.25 -4.15
C PRO A 203 3.20 22.61 -4.56
N ALA A 204 2.47 23.68 -4.26
CA ALA A 204 2.91 25.06 -4.43
C ALA A 204 2.56 25.87 -3.18
N SER A 205 3.55 26.44 -2.51
CA SER A 205 3.39 27.19 -1.28
C SER A 205 2.79 28.57 -1.55
N ARG A 206 1.71 28.91 -0.84
CA ARG A 206 1.10 30.24 -0.88
C ARG A 206 2.01 31.33 -0.31
N THR A 207 3.06 30.95 0.42
CA THR A 207 4.07 31.84 1.01
C THR A 207 5.44 31.74 0.32
N ASN A 208 5.53 31.02 -0.80
CA ASN A 208 6.78 30.79 -1.54
C ASN A 208 7.86 30.10 -0.67
N ASN A 209 7.45 29.11 0.13
CA ASN A 209 8.33 28.29 0.96
C ASN A 209 8.56 26.91 0.30
N SER A 210 9.71 26.74 -0.35
CA SER A 210 10.15 25.49 -0.99
C SER A 210 10.39 24.34 -0.02
N ASP A 211 10.73 24.65 1.23
CA ASP A 211 10.98 23.63 2.25
C ASP A 211 9.64 22.99 2.66
N ALA A 212 8.57 23.80 2.75
CA ALA A 212 7.22 23.28 3.00
C ALA A 212 6.71 22.41 1.82
N GLU A 213 7.00 22.80 0.57
CA GLU A 213 6.69 21.97 -0.61
C GLU A 213 7.42 20.62 -0.57
N SER A 214 8.70 20.62 -0.18
CA SER A 214 9.51 19.41 -0.05
C SER A 214 9.04 18.53 1.13
N TRP A 215 8.73 19.13 2.28
CA TRP A 215 8.18 18.40 3.44
C TRP A 215 6.82 17.79 3.13
N PHE A 216 5.95 18.51 2.41
CA PHE A 216 4.68 17.97 1.94
C PHE A 216 4.87 16.68 1.12
N MET A 217 5.84 16.66 0.20
CA MET A 217 6.15 15.46 -0.61
C MET A 217 6.68 14.30 0.24
N ILE A 218 7.55 14.57 1.23
CA ILE A 218 8.08 13.54 2.14
C ILE A 218 6.96 12.95 2.99
N GLN A 219 6.08 13.78 3.56
CA GLN A 219 4.95 13.33 4.38
C GLN A 219 3.92 12.55 3.55
N LYS A 220 3.61 13.02 2.33
CA LYS A 220 2.79 12.29 1.35
C LYS A 220 3.36 10.92 1.05
N GLY A 221 4.66 10.82 0.74
CA GLY A 221 5.32 9.55 0.42
C GLY A 221 5.31 8.56 1.58
N LEU A 222 5.67 9.03 2.79
CA LEU A 222 5.58 8.23 4.01
C LEU A 222 4.14 7.77 4.29
N ARG A 223 3.15 8.65 4.09
CA ARG A 223 1.75 8.30 4.27
C ARG A 223 1.30 7.26 3.24
N SER A 224 1.59 7.49 1.96
CA SER A 224 1.27 6.57 0.86
C SER A 224 1.83 5.18 1.15
N SER A 225 3.11 5.08 1.54
CA SER A 225 3.67 3.78 1.86
C SER A 225 3.16 3.16 3.16
N SER A 226 2.76 3.98 4.15
CA SER A 226 2.05 3.45 5.31
C SER A 226 0.68 2.85 4.94
N LEU A 227 0.02 3.35 3.89
CA LEU A 227 -1.31 2.89 3.47
C LEU A 227 -1.26 1.56 2.69
N GLU A 228 -0.12 1.19 2.11
CA GLU A 228 0.03 -0.08 1.37
C GLU A 228 -0.18 -1.31 2.25
N HIS A 229 0.44 -1.35 3.44
CA HIS A 229 0.20 -2.43 4.41
C HIS A 229 -1.13 -2.22 5.15
N PHE A 230 -1.39 -0.99 5.59
CA PHE A 230 -2.54 -0.66 6.44
C PHE A 230 -3.88 -0.90 5.74
N THR A 231 -3.95 -0.81 4.40
CA THR A 231 -5.16 -1.15 3.63
C THR A 231 -5.55 -2.62 3.81
N PHE A 232 -4.59 -3.55 3.87
CA PHE A 232 -4.87 -4.97 4.12
C PHE A 232 -5.14 -5.26 5.60
N GLU A 233 -4.44 -4.59 6.52
CA GLU A 233 -4.70 -4.69 7.96
C GLU A 233 -6.13 -4.20 8.29
N GLU A 234 -6.58 -3.05 7.75
CA GLU A 234 -7.87 -2.44 8.08
C GLU A 234 -9.06 -3.06 7.32
N LEU A 235 -8.94 -3.33 6.01
CA LEU A 235 -10.05 -3.87 5.22
C LEU A 235 -10.23 -5.38 5.37
N MET A 236 -9.15 -6.10 5.69
CA MET A 236 -9.11 -7.57 5.58
C MET A 236 -8.58 -8.26 6.85
N GLY A 237 -8.10 -7.53 7.85
CA GLY A 237 -7.58 -8.09 9.11
C GLY A 237 -6.22 -8.78 8.96
N PHE A 238 -5.54 -8.57 7.83
CA PHE A 238 -4.32 -9.27 7.47
C PHE A 238 -3.07 -8.49 7.87
N ASP A 239 -2.18 -9.11 8.64
CA ASP A 239 -0.82 -8.61 8.82
C ASP A 239 -0.16 -8.35 7.46
N ALA A 240 0.53 -7.22 7.35
CA ALA A 240 1.19 -6.81 6.12
C ALA A 240 2.46 -5.98 6.40
N VAL A 241 3.34 -5.95 5.40
CA VAL A 241 4.56 -5.14 5.37
C VAL A 241 4.46 -4.06 4.30
N SER A 242 5.19 -2.98 4.54
CA SER A 242 5.53 -1.93 3.57
C SER A 242 6.79 -1.22 4.08
N THR A 243 7.40 -0.34 3.30
CA THR A 243 8.63 0.39 3.70
C THR A 243 8.50 1.04 5.08
N VAL A 244 7.39 1.73 5.33
CA VAL A 244 7.16 2.41 6.63
C VAL A 244 6.87 1.41 7.76
N ARG A 245 6.23 0.27 7.47
CA ARG A 245 6.10 -0.81 8.46
C ARG A 245 7.46 -1.41 8.81
N MET A 246 8.35 -1.59 7.84
CA MET A 246 9.72 -2.06 8.08
C MET A 246 10.50 -1.07 8.96
N PHE A 247 10.33 0.25 8.78
CA PHE A 247 10.91 1.24 9.69
C PHE A 247 10.33 1.17 11.12
N ALA A 248 9.02 0.96 11.27
CA ALA A 248 8.40 0.78 12.60
C ALA A 248 8.94 -0.48 13.30
N LEU A 249 9.08 -1.58 12.56
CA LEU A 249 9.64 -2.84 13.04
C LEU A 249 11.14 -2.72 13.37
N ALA A 250 11.91 -1.98 12.57
CA ALA A 250 13.32 -1.69 12.87
C ALA A 250 13.45 -1.04 14.25
N ASN A 251 12.69 0.03 14.49
CA ASN A 251 12.67 0.75 15.77
C ASN A 251 12.22 -0.16 16.93
N GLN A 252 11.16 -0.96 16.73
CA GLN A 252 10.69 -1.93 17.74
C GLN A 252 11.77 -2.97 18.08
N GLN A 253 12.52 -3.45 17.09
CA GLN A 253 13.61 -4.42 17.25
C GLN A 253 14.95 -3.76 17.64
N SER A 254 14.97 -2.45 17.90
CA SER A 254 16.19 -1.66 18.19
C SER A 254 17.27 -1.76 17.10
N VAL A 255 16.85 -1.92 15.84
CA VAL A 255 17.70 -1.85 14.65
C VAL A 255 17.85 -0.38 14.24
N PRO A 256 19.07 0.18 14.18
CA PRO A 256 19.29 1.56 13.73
C PRO A 256 18.76 1.78 12.31
N ILE A 257 18.14 2.93 12.06
CA ILE A 257 17.83 3.41 10.70
C ILE A 257 18.83 4.51 10.34
N TYR A 258 19.50 4.34 9.21
CA TYR A 258 20.54 5.25 8.72
C TYR A 258 20.01 6.17 7.62
N ILE A 259 20.39 7.44 7.69
CA ILE A 259 20.25 8.42 6.61
C ILE A 259 21.57 8.47 5.85
N VAL A 260 21.61 7.90 4.66
CA VAL A 260 22.81 7.74 3.83
C VAL A 260 22.72 8.62 2.58
N ASN A 261 23.79 9.33 2.24
CA ASN A 261 23.89 10.21 1.07
C ASN A 261 25.33 10.18 0.49
N SER A 262 25.68 11.15 -0.35
CA SER A 262 27.04 11.28 -0.90
C SER A 262 28.14 11.44 0.14
N ASP A 263 27.81 11.98 1.31
CA ASP A 263 28.77 12.44 2.31
C ASP A 263 29.17 11.33 3.29
N ASN A 264 28.44 10.22 3.30
CA ASN A 264 28.63 9.06 4.18
C ASN A 264 28.36 7.70 3.49
N SER A 265 28.51 7.67 2.16
CA SER A 265 28.24 6.49 1.31
C SER A 265 29.07 5.25 1.66
N GLU A 266 30.19 5.41 2.36
CA GLU A 266 31.03 4.33 2.89
C GLU A 266 30.31 3.44 3.93
N ARG A 267 29.15 3.86 4.44
CA ARG A 267 28.30 3.04 5.33
C ARG A 267 27.46 2.00 4.58
N VAL A 268 27.22 2.14 3.26
CA VAL A 268 26.40 1.16 2.50
C VAL A 268 27.02 -0.26 2.47
N PRO A 269 28.35 -0.43 2.29
CA PRO A 269 29.00 -1.72 2.45
C PRO A 269 28.78 -2.40 3.81
N GLU A 270 28.63 -1.62 4.89
CA GLU A 270 28.50 -2.11 6.28
C GLU A 270 27.12 -2.69 6.60
N LEU A 271 26.08 -2.30 5.85
CA LEU A 271 24.71 -2.78 6.05
C LEU A 271 24.62 -4.31 5.92
N GLN A 272 23.85 -4.98 6.78
CA GLN A 272 23.64 -6.43 6.73
C GLN A 272 22.37 -6.73 5.90
N ILE A 273 22.44 -6.38 4.62
CA ILE A 273 21.37 -6.51 3.62
C ILE A 273 21.93 -7.12 2.33
N ALA A 274 21.05 -7.68 1.50
CA ALA A 274 21.38 -8.25 0.19
C ALA A 274 22.22 -7.31 -0.71
N SER A 275 23.20 -7.88 -1.41
CA SER A 275 24.13 -7.13 -2.28
C SER A 275 23.44 -6.38 -3.43
N ALA A 276 22.28 -6.86 -3.90
CA ALA A 276 21.49 -6.16 -4.91
C ALA A 276 20.97 -4.82 -4.38
N GLU A 277 20.41 -4.80 -3.17
CA GLU A 277 19.92 -3.57 -2.56
C GLU A 277 21.04 -2.59 -2.21
N LYS A 278 22.22 -3.08 -1.81
CA LYS A 278 23.41 -2.21 -1.68
C LYS A 278 23.75 -1.50 -3.00
N GLN A 279 23.65 -2.20 -4.13
CA GLN A 279 23.90 -1.60 -5.44
C GLN A 279 22.81 -0.59 -5.82
N ASN A 280 21.54 -0.89 -5.56
CA ASN A 280 20.41 0.02 -5.78
C ASN A 280 20.58 1.31 -4.97
N ILE A 281 20.92 1.20 -3.68
CA ILE A 281 21.18 2.32 -2.77
C ILE A 281 22.38 3.16 -3.23
N LEU A 282 23.50 2.53 -3.63
CA LEU A 282 24.65 3.25 -4.18
C LEU A 282 24.29 3.99 -5.47
N ASN A 283 23.55 3.36 -6.39
CA ASN A 283 23.08 3.99 -7.63
C ASN A 283 22.22 5.24 -7.33
N ALA A 284 21.30 5.15 -6.36
CA ALA A 284 20.49 6.28 -5.92
C ALA A 284 21.36 7.43 -5.39
N ILE A 285 22.31 7.11 -4.49
CA ILE A 285 23.26 8.09 -3.93
C ILE A 285 24.09 8.77 -5.03
N TYR A 286 24.58 8.02 -6.03
CA TYR A 286 25.31 8.60 -7.17
C TYR A 286 24.47 9.56 -8.04
N THR A 287 23.13 9.48 -7.96
CA THR A 287 22.21 10.45 -8.60
C THR A 287 21.76 11.59 -7.66
N GLY A 288 22.47 11.78 -6.54
CA GLY A 288 22.24 12.86 -5.58
C GLY A 288 21.05 12.64 -4.64
N LYS A 289 20.58 11.39 -4.48
CA LYS A 289 19.48 11.06 -3.56
C LYS A 289 19.98 10.78 -2.14
N THR A 290 19.09 10.96 -1.18
CA THR A 290 19.27 10.56 0.22
C THR A 290 18.47 9.29 0.46
N VAL A 291 19.03 8.33 1.19
CA VAL A 291 18.41 7.03 1.45
C VAL A 291 18.19 6.81 2.95
N LEU A 292 16.98 6.42 3.35
CA LEU A 292 16.66 5.95 4.69
C LEU A 292 16.63 4.42 4.67
N VAL A 293 17.54 3.76 5.39
CA VAL A 293 17.69 2.29 5.37
C VAL A 293 18.08 1.74 6.76
N PRO A 294 17.40 0.70 7.28
CA PRO A 294 17.83 0.00 8.49
C PRO A 294 19.22 -0.65 8.33
N GLU A 295 19.96 -0.78 9.44
CA GLU A 295 21.30 -1.39 9.47
C GLU A 295 21.33 -2.80 8.86
N LYS A 296 20.23 -3.56 9.01
CA LYS A 296 20.12 -4.97 8.63
C LYS A 296 18.71 -5.34 8.22
N GLU A 297 18.58 -6.47 7.53
CA GLU A 297 17.30 -7.10 7.26
C GLU A 297 16.53 -7.42 8.56
N ILE A 298 15.20 -7.37 8.45
CA ILE A 298 14.25 -7.44 9.55
C ILE A 298 13.32 -8.61 9.28
N GLN A 299 13.16 -9.47 10.28
CA GLN A 299 12.16 -10.54 10.25
C GLN A 299 10.82 -9.99 10.75
N TYR A 300 9.75 -10.26 10.00
CA TYR A 300 8.37 -10.06 10.45
C TYR A 300 7.48 -11.20 9.95
N LEU A 301 7.11 -12.09 10.87
CA LEU A 301 6.37 -13.31 10.55
C LEU A 301 7.16 -14.11 9.48
N ASP A 302 6.55 -14.54 8.38
CA ASP A 302 7.22 -15.18 7.24
C ASP A 302 8.11 -14.23 6.40
N TYR A 303 7.85 -12.91 6.41
CA TYR A 303 8.65 -11.95 5.66
C TYR A 303 10.04 -11.75 6.28
N SER A 304 11.07 -11.88 5.43
CA SER A 304 12.46 -11.59 5.77
C SER A 304 13.06 -10.67 4.72
N GLY A 305 13.49 -9.48 5.12
CA GLY A 305 14.08 -8.52 4.18
C GLY A 305 14.25 -7.12 4.73
N ILE A 306 14.69 -6.20 3.88
CA ILE A 306 14.82 -4.77 4.16
C ILE A 306 13.64 -3.98 3.56
N GLY A 307 13.29 -2.86 4.20
CA GLY A 307 12.53 -1.79 3.55
C GLY A 307 13.35 -0.50 3.62
N TYR A 308 13.42 0.26 2.52
CA TYR A 308 14.18 1.51 2.45
C TYR A 308 13.50 2.57 1.57
N ALA A 309 13.74 3.84 1.89
CA ALA A 309 13.18 4.97 1.14
C ALA A 309 14.30 5.75 0.45
N VAL A 310 14.13 6.06 -0.84
CA VAL A 310 15.03 6.89 -1.64
C VAL A 310 14.35 8.23 -1.86
N ILE A 311 14.93 9.32 -1.38
CA ILE A 311 14.33 10.67 -1.39
C ILE A 311 15.21 11.63 -2.20
N ASP A 312 14.59 12.39 -3.09
CA ASP A 312 15.20 13.56 -3.72
C ASP A 312 15.23 14.75 -2.73
N PRO A 313 16.41 15.22 -2.30
CA PRO A 313 16.50 16.23 -1.26
C PRO A 313 16.09 17.65 -1.69
N GLY A 314 15.90 17.89 -3.00
CA GLY A 314 15.52 19.21 -3.52
C GLY A 314 14.00 19.38 -3.75
N SER A 315 13.26 18.27 -3.87
CA SER A 315 11.82 18.25 -4.12
C SER A 315 11.01 17.45 -3.10
N GLY A 316 11.69 16.67 -2.24
CA GLY A 316 11.05 15.75 -1.30
C GLY A 316 10.36 14.55 -1.94
N ALA A 317 10.39 14.41 -3.27
CA ALA A 317 9.84 13.25 -3.96
C ALA A 317 10.60 11.97 -3.56
N GLY A 318 9.88 10.88 -3.26
CA GLY A 318 10.47 9.65 -2.75
C GLY A 318 9.91 8.38 -3.37
N ALA A 319 10.76 7.36 -3.46
CA ALA A 319 10.41 5.98 -3.75
C ALA A 319 10.58 5.12 -2.48
N TYR A 320 9.70 4.15 -2.27
CA TYR A 320 9.59 3.38 -1.03
C TYR A 320 9.62 1.88 -1.37
N MET A 321 10.77 1.26 -1.10
CA MET A 321 11.15 -0.06 -1.59
C MET A 321 11.06 -1.12 -0.49
N ILE A 322 10.57 -2.32 -0.81
CA ILE A 322 10.71 -3.51 0.03
C ILE A 322 11.51 -4.60 -0.71
N SER A 323 12.08 -5.55 0.04
CA SER A 323 12.86 -6.64 -0.55
C SER A 323 11.99 -7.66 -1.27
N GLY A 324 12.59 -8.33 -2.25
CA GLY A 324 11.87 -9.24 -3.16
C GLY A 324 11.55 -8.61 -4.52
N GLY A 325 12.00 -7.38 -4.78
CA GLY A 325 11.76 -6.68 -6.05
C GLY A 325 10.36 -6.08 -6.18
N LEU A 326 9.63 -5.99 -5.07
CA LEU A 326 8.34 -5.31 -4.97
C LEU A 326 8.57 -3.88 -4.50
N ASN A 327 7.91 -2.91 -5.13
CA ASN A 327 7.70 -1.63 -4.45
C ASN A 327 6.41 -1.76 -3.60
N GLY A 328 6.27 -0.87 -2.64
CA GLY A 328 5.06 -0.80 -1.83
C GLY A 328 4.94 -1.83 -0.71
N GLY A 329 3.87 -2.63 -0.72
CA GLY A 329 3.48 -3.50 0.40
C GLY A 329 2.86 -4.85 0.04
N SER A 330 2.93 -5.80 0.98
CA SER A 330 2.46 -7.19 0.83
C SER A 330 1.96 -7.76 2.15
N THR A 331 0.98 -8.67 2.11
CA THR A 331 0.56 -9.42 3.31
C THR A 331 1.61 -10.40 3.80
N ALA A 332 1.71 -10.59 5.12
CA ALA A 332 2.56 -11.54 5.81
C ALA A 332 1.72 -12.58 6.60
N ILE A 333 2.30 -13.75 6.85
CA ILE A 333 1.66 -14.97 7.37
C ILE A 333 2.30 -15.36 8.71
N LYS A 334 1.50 -15.55 9.77
CA LYS A 334 2.03 -15.82 11.12
C LYS A 334 2.67 -17.22 11.24
N ASP A 335 3.62 -17.36 12.15
CA ASP A 335 4.19 -18.66 12.52
C ASP A 335 3.10 -19.67 12.91
N GLY A 336 2.96 -20.74 12.13
CA GLY A 336 1.96 -21.80 12.33
C GLY A 336 0.63 -21.58 11.60
N GLU A 337 0.41 -20.42 10.99
CA GLU A 337 -0.64 -20.20 9.98
C GLU A 337 -0.15 -20.81 8.66
N THR A 338 -0.86 -21.80 8.11
CA THR A 338 -0.49 -22.36 6.82
C THR A 338 -0.96 -21.45 5.69
N VAL A 339 -0.22 -21.41 4.57
CA VAL A 339 -0.67 -20.64 3.39
C VAL A 339 -2.04 -21.15 2.88
N ARG A 340 -2.37 -22.43 3.13
CA ARG A 340 -3.71 -23.01 2.87
C ARG A 340 -4.79 -22.40 3.78
N GLU A 341 -4.50 -22.17 5.05
CA GLU A 341 -5.42 -21.45 5.95
C GLU A 341 -5.55 -19.99 5.54
N ARG A 342 -4.47 -19.31 5.15
CA ARG A 342 -4.53 -17.94 4.63
C ARG A 342 -5.31 -17.82 3.34
N LEU A 343 -5.14 -18.74 2.39
CA LEU A 343 -5.98 -18.83 1.20
C LEU A 343 -7.44 -19.13 1.54
N LYS A 344 -7.68 -19.98 2.54
CA LYS A 344 -9.03 -20.20 3.03
C LYS A 344 -9.60 -18.92 3.63
N GLU A 345 -8.84 -18.13 4.38
CA GLU A 345 -9.29 -16.83 4.88
C GLU A 345 -9.54 -15.82 3.75
N LEU A 346 -8.72 -15.79 2.71
CA LEU A 346 -8.96 -14.97 1.51
C LEU A 346 -10.25 -15.39 0.76
N VAL A 347 -10.47 -16.70 0.62
CA VAL A 347 -11.65 -17.28 -0.02
C VAL A 347 -12.90 -17.16 0.86
N ASP A 348 -12.77 -17.33 2.18
CA ASP A 348 -13.86 -17.21 3.17
C ASP A 348 -14.21 -15.73 3.39
N LEU A 349 -13.25 -14.79 3.44
CA LEU A 349 -13.50 -13.34 3.43
C LEU A 349 -14.25 -12.94 2.16
N GLY A 350 -13.81 -13.48 1.02
CA GLY A 350 -14.61 -13.48 -0.21
C GLY A 350 -16.04 -13.96 0.09
N GLN A 351 -16.23 -15.24 0.42
CA GLN A 351 -17.56 -15.83 0.66
C GLN A 351 -18.40 -15.15 1.77
N GLU A 352 -17.79 -14.44 2.72
CA GLU A 352 -18.45 -13.75 3.84
C GLU A 352 -18.99 -12.39 3.41
N LEU A 353 -18.17 -11.59 2.70
CA LEU A 353 -18.61 -10.38 1.99
C LEU A 353 -19.74 -10.70 0.98
N LEU A 354 -19.77 -11.94 0.49
CA LEU A 354 -20.72 -12.48 -0.49
C LEU A 354 -22.00 -13.12 0.11
N GLY A 355 -22.08 -13.27 1.44
CA GLY A 355 -23.35 -13.42 2.14
C GLY A 355 -23.67 -14.76 2.79
N LYS A 356 -23.31 -14.91 4.07
CA LYS A 356 -24.07 -15.74 5.02
C LYS A 356 -25.08 -14.89 5.79
N LYS A 357 -26.38 -15.13 5.55
CA LYS A 357 -27.47 -14.50 6.30
C LYS A 357 -27.42 -14.85 7.80
N GLY A 358 -26.96 -13.90 8.62
CA GLY A 358 -27.48 -13.68 9.97
C GLY A 358 -27.12 -14.70 11.05
N LYS A 359 -25.86 -14.72 11.48
CA LYS A 359 -25.43 -14.75 12.90
C LYS A 359 -23.91 -14.54 12.97
N TYR A 360 -23.43 -13.85 14.01
CA TYR A 360 -22.06 -13.35 14.17
C TYR A 360 -21.66 -12.10 13.38
N ILE A 361 -22.61 -11.31 12.87
CA ILE A 361 -22.38 -9.86 12.76
C ILE A 361 -22.52 -9.26 14.18
N GLY A 362 -21.42 -9.31 14.93
CA GLY A 362 -21.34 -8.80 16.30
C GLY A 362 -19.89 -8.75 16.77
N SER A 363 -19.37 -7.53 16.96
CA SER A 363 -18.00 -7.18 17.38
C SER A 363 -16.88 -7.80 16.51
N GLY A 364 -16.46 -7.04 15.50
CA GLY A 364 -15.39 -7.39 14.57
C GLY A 364 -15.26 -6.30 13.51
N TYR A 365 -15.65 -6.60 12.28
CA TYR A 365 -15.48 -5.71 11.12
C TYR A 365 -16.80 -5.08 10.64
N LYS A 366 -17.36 -4.21 11.48
CA LYS A 366 -18.34 -3.21 11.01
C LYS A 366 -18.01 -1.84 11.59
N ILE A 367 -16.90 -1.28 11.12
CA ILE A 367 -16.72 0.17 11.11
C ILE A 367 -17.69 0.70 10.03
N SER A 368 -18.97 0.84 10.37
CA SER A 368 -19.83 1.66 9.53
C SER A 368 -19.33 3.10 9.63
N ILE A 369 -19.34 3.81 8.51
CA ILE A 369 -19.09 5.26 8.50
C ILE A 369 -20.03 5.96 9.50
N GLU A 370 -21.27 5.47 9.64
CA GLU A 370 -22.24 5.86 10.67
C GLU A 370 -21.77 5.61 12.12
N TYR A 371 -20.95 4.59 12.41
CA TYR A 371 -20.39 4.34 13.75
C TYR A 371 -19.29 5.34 14.09
N ILE A 372 -18.42 5.67 13.12
CA ILE A 372 -17.44 6.76 13.28
C ILE A 372 -18.18 8.09 13.49
N LEU A 373 -19.15 8.43 12.63
CA LEU A 373 -19.91 9.67 12.72
C LEU A 373 -20.77 9.77 14.00
N SER A 374 -21.26 8.65 14.55
CA SER A 374 -22.04 8.65 15.81
C SER A 374 -21.17 8.60 17.07
N LYS A 375 -19.93 8.09 17.00
CA LYS A 375 -18.93 8.21 18.07
C LYS A 375 -18.30 9.60 18.15
N TYR A 376 -18.19 10.30 17.02
CA TYR A 376 -17.56 11.61 16.90
C TYR A 376 -18.48 12.62 16.19
N PRO A 377 -19.66 12.95 16.77
CA PRO A 377 -20.67 13.81 16.13
C PRO A 377 -20.23 15.27 15.92
N HIS A 378 -19.03 15.64 16.39
CA HIS A 378 -18.45 16.97 16.25
C HIS A 378 -17.59 17.13 14.99
N ILE A 379 -17.25 16.03 14.28
CA ILE A 379 -16.46 16.08 13.03
C ILE A 379 -17.19 16.84 11.91
N ALA A 380 -18.50 17.10 12.06
CA ALA A 380 -19.28 17.92 11.15
C ALA A 380 -18.99 19.44 11.22
N ASP A 381 -18.41 19.98 12.31
CA ASP A 381 -18.17 21.43 12.44
C ASP A 381 -16.98 21.79 13.38
N SER A 382 -15.87 22.28 12.78
CA SER A 382 -14.71 23.00 13.38
C SER A 382 -13.78 22.24 14.36
N ALA A 383 -12.47 22.53 14.48
CA ALA A 383 -11.46 23.08 13.56
C ALA A 383 -10.06 22.62 14.05
N ALA A 384 -9.07 22.42 13.17
CA ALA A 384 -7.81 21.73 13.50
C ALA A 384 -6.66 22.66 13.94
N THR A 385 -6.25 22.53 15.20
CA THR A 385 -4.96 22.87 15.87
C THR A 385 -5.14 22.36 17.31
N GLU A 386 -4.18 21.74 18.02
CA GLU A 386 -2.73 21.99 18.10
C GLU A 386 -1.92 20.68 18.07
N PHE A 387 -0.66 20.75 17.62
CA PHE A 387 0.13 19.61 17.15
C PHE A 387 1.35 19.24 18.03
N PRO A 388 1.44 17.97 18.51
CA PRO A 388 2.67 17.35 18.98
C PRO A 388 2.95 16.02 18.21
N GLU A 389 3.27 16.13 16.92
CA GLU A 389 2.89 15.15 15.88
C GLU A 389 3.49 13.72 15.91
N PHE A 390 4.62 13.45 16.59
CA PHE A 390 5.45 12.28 16.21
C PHE A 390 5.62 11.09 17.18
N ASP A 391 5.33 11.19 18.50
CA ASP A 391 5.73 10.14 19.48
C ASP A 391 4.59 9.27 20.07
N ILE A 392 3.32 9.51 19.71
CA ILE A 392 2.16 8.80 20.30
C ILE A 392 1.61 7.70 19.39
N TRP A 393 1.57 7.91 18.08
CA TRP A 393 0.88 6.99 17.14
C TRP A 393 1.55 5.62 16.99
N SER A 394 2.87 5.54 17.18
CA SER A 394 3.60 4.25 17.26
C SER A 394 3.26 3.44 18.51
N ARG A 395 2.84 4.09 19.60
CA ARG A 395 2.60 3.43 20.90
C ARG A 395 1.22 2.79 21.03
N TYR A 396 0.21 3.31 20.31
CA TYR A 396 -1.14 2.73 20.31
C TYR A 396 -1.26 1.43 19.50
N VAL A 397 -0.33 1.17 18.58
CA VAL A 397 -0.30 -0.05 17.73
C VAL A 397 0.18 -1.29 18.50
N LEU A 398 0.82 -1.13 19.67
CA LEU A 398 1.57 -2.20 20.35
C LEU A 398 0.97 -2.75 21.65
N ASN A 399 -0.27 -2.41 22.03
CA ASN A 399 -0.83 -2.91 23.29
C ASN A 399 -2.30 -3.36 23.22
N PHE A 400 -2.51 -4.58 22.73
CA PHE A 400 -3.65 -5.41 23.11
C PHE A 400 -3.23 -6.85 23.43
N LYS A 401 -2.88 -7.09 24.70
CA LYS A 401 -3.46 -8.20 25.46
C LYS A 401 -3.29 -8.05 26.98
N ASP A 402 -4.43 -8.11 27.65
CA ASP A 402 -4.67 -8.44 29.06
C ASP A 402 -3.95 -7.61 30.16
N ILE A 403 -4.74 -6.86 30.95
CA ILE A 403 -5.14 -7.29 32.31
C ILE A 403 -6.24 -6.37 32.89
N LYS A 404 -7.20 -7.05 33.53
CA LYS A 404 -8.42 -6.67 34.28
C LYS A 404 -8.55 -5.28 34.95
N GLU A 405 -9.83 -4.88 35.02
CA GLU A 405 -10.53 -4.12 36.08
C GLU A 405 -9.67 -3.54 37.22
N CYS A 406 -9.67 -2.21 37.33
CA CYS A 406 -9.45 -1.54 38.62
C CYS A 406 -10.27 -0.24 38.65
N ASP A 407 -11.46 -0.29 39.25
CA ASP A 407 -12.17 0.92 39.66
C ASP A 407 -11.33 1.65 40.73
N SER A 408 -11.08 2.94 40.47
CA SER A 408 -10.36 3.91 41.33
C SER A 408 -8.94 3.54 41.81
N CYS A 409 -7.91 4.00 41.08
CA CYS A 409 -6.58 4.28 41.65
C CYS A 409 -5.88 5.47 40.99
N ASP A 410 -5.39 6.38 41.84
CA ASP A 410 -4.63 7.60 41.49
C ASP A 410 -3.12 7.31 41.70
N VAL A 411 -2.29 7.37 40.65
CA VAL A 411 -0.85 7.04 40.74
C VAL A 411 0.03 8.00 39.94
N ARG A 412 0.90 8.73 40.67
CA ARG A 412 2.04 9.50 40.14
C ARG A 412 3.29 8.62 40.04
N ILE A 413 4.10 8.75 38.99
CA ILE A 413 5.47 8.19 38.94
C ILE A 413 6.46 9.24 38.42
N LYS A 414 7.70 9.25 38.94
CA LYS A 414 8.73 10.28 38.68
C LYS A 414 10.16 9.70 38.69
N ALA A 415 10.91 9.88 37.59
CA ALA A 415 12.36 9.64 37.39
C ALA A 415 12.77 10.27 36.00
N ILE A 416 13.90 10.94 35.70
CA ILE A 416 15.17 11.30 36.39
C ILE A 416 16.15 10.12 36.52
N MET A 417 17.38 10.08 35.97
CA MET A 417 18.30 11.06 35.31
C MET A 417 19.22 10.32 34.28
N GLY A 418 19.91 10.96 33.32
CA GLY A 418 19.90 12.38 32.92
C GLY A 418 21.09 12.83 32.04
N GLN A 419 21.12 14.15 31.77
CA GLN A 419 22.17 14.98 31.13
C GLN A 419 22.49 14.70 29.64
N GLN A 420 22.48 15.68 28.72
CA GLN A 420 22.28 17.15 28.83
C GLN A 420 21.08 17.61 27.98
N ILE A 421 20.27 18.54 28.53
CA ILE A 421 19.26 19.28 27.77
C ILE A 421 19.80 20.70 27.54
N LEU A 422 19.95 21.08 26.27
CA LEU A 422 20.08 22.49 25.89
C LEU A 422 18.69 23.03 25.57
N TYR A 423 18.26 24.01 26.36
CA TYR A 423 17.04 24.76 26.13
C TYR A 423 17.17 25.66 24.90
N TYR A 424 16.18 25.66 24.03
CA TYR A 424 15.80 26.86 23.29
C TYR A 424 14.29 27.05 23.30
N SER A 425 13.85 28.03 24.07
CA SER A 425 12.51 28.61 23.98
C SER A 425 12.55 29.75 22.97
N ILE A 426 11.58 29.82 22.05
CA ILE A 426 11.20 31.09 21.44
C ILE A 426 9.74 31.34 21.80
N ILE A 427 9.54 32.43 22.55
CA ILE A 427 8.24 32.96 22.94
C ILE A 427 7.84 34.01 21.90
N MET A 428 6.61 33.95 21.41
CA MET A 428 5.87 35.15 21.02
C MET A 428 4.47 35.09 21.62
N THR A 429 4.36 35.55 22.86
CA THR A 429 3.11 36.06 23.43
C THR A 429 2.77 37.39 22.79
N MET A 430 1.55 37.53 22.25
CA MET A 430 0.91 38.84 22.16
C MET A 430 0.05 39.05 23.41
N ASP A 431 0.28 40.19 24.06
CA ASP A 431 -0.35 40.61 25.30
C ASP A 431 -1.74 41.20 25.01
N ILE A 432 -2.76 40.82 25.79
CA ILE A 432 -4.09 41.47 25.77
C ILE A 432 -4.52 41.72 27.22
N THR A 433 -4.13 42.87 27.75
CA THR A 433 -4.74 43.45 28.94
C THR A 433 -5.80 44.49 28.53
N ASP A 434 -7.08 44.12 28.69
CA ASP A 434 -8.23 44.84 29.31
C ASP A 434 -8.23 46.40 29.42
N PRO A 435 -9.39 47.06 29.71
CA PRO A 435 -10.80 46.60 29.69
C PRO A 435 -11.77 47.62 29.02
N VAL A 436 -13.09 47.38 29.14
CA VAL A 436 -14.16 48.33 29.60
C VAL A 436 -15.49 48.27 28.81
N TYR A 437 -16.56 47.99 29.58
CA TYR A 437 -18.03 48.02 29.32
C TYR A 437 -18.67 46.98 28.39
#